data_AF-A0A1I4R4D5-F1
#
_entry.id   AF-A0A1I4R4D5-F1
#
_cell.length_a   1.000
_cell.length_b   1.000
_cell.length_c   1.000
_cell.angle_alpha   90.00
_cell.angle_beta   90.00
_cell.angle_gamma   90.00
#
_symmetry.space_group_name_H-M   'P 1'
#
loop_
_entity.id
_entity.type
_entity.pdbx_description
1 polymer ?
#
loop_
_entity_poly.entity_id
_entity_poly.type
_entity_poly.pdbx_seq_one_letter_code
_entity_poly.pdbx_strand_id
1 'polypeptide(L)'
;MAFTKGQSGNPNGRPKRTQEQIDLESACKELTPKALDVIVTIMESGDNERNRFAAAQYIVDRGWGKPKQSLEHSGKDGEPLHVEVIFI
;
A
#
# COMPACT_ATOMS: atom_id res chain seq x y z
N MET A 1 5.76 -6.28 29.67
CA MET A 1 4.83 -7.40 29.92
C MET A 1 5.24 -8.54 29.01
N ALA A 2 5.44 -9.75 29.54
CA ALA A 2 5.86 -10.90 28.75
C ALA A 2 4.72 -11.36 27.82
N PHE A 3 5.07 -11.82 26.62
CA PHE A 3 4.12 -12.43 25.69
C PHE A 3 3.60 -13.75 26.26
N THR A 4 2.28 -13.88 26.39
CA THR A 4 1.63 -15.12 26.86
C THR A 4 1.35 -16.02 25.66
N LYS A 5 2.00 -17.19 25.59
CA LYS A 5 1.77 -18.18 24.52
C LYS A 5 0.28 -18.54 24.46
N GLY A 6 -0.30 -18.46 23.26
CA GLY A 6 -1.73 -18.75 23.03
C GLY A 6 -2.68 -17.56 23.20
N GLN A 7 -2.18 -16.39 23.62
CA GLN A 7 -2.96 -15.16 23.71
C GLN A 7 -2.52 -14.16 22.64
N SER A 8 -3.45 -13.70 21.80
CA SER A 8 -3.17 -12.63 20.84
C SER A 8 -2.70 -11.38 21.58
N GLY A 9 -1.62 -10.75 21.11
CA GLY A 9 -1.18 -9.43 21.60
C GLY A 9 -2.18 -8.31 21.32
N ASN A 10 -3.16 -8.57 20.44
CA ASN A 10 -4.36 -7.76 20.27
C ASN A 10 -5.60 -8.64 20.44
N PRO A 11 -6.05 -8.88 21.70
CA PRO A 11 -7.18 -9.78 21.98
C PRO A 11 -8.48 -9.33 21.30
N ASN A 12 -8.67 -8.03 21.14
CA ASN A 12 -9.89 -7.45 20.53
C ASN A 12 -9.81 -7.33 19.00
N GLY A 13 -8.67 -7.73 18.42
CA GLY A 13 -8.44 -7.62 16.99
C GLY A 13 -8.43 -6.19 16.47
N ARG A 14 -8.45 -6.04 15.15
CA ARG A 14 -8.61 -4.72 14.52
C ARG A 14 -10.03 -4.20 14.86
N PRO A 15 -10.19 -2.95 15.32
CA PRO A 15 -11.51 -2.36 15.51
C PRO A 15 -12.37 -2.52 14.25
N LYS A 16 -13.66 -2.81 14.44
CA LYS A 16 -14.62 -2.88 13.33
C LYS A 16 -14.69 -1.52 12.64
N ARG A 17 -14.80 -1.54 11.31
CA ARG A 17 -15.01 -0.31 10.54
C ARG A 17 -16.39 0.26 10.85
N THR A 18 -16.50 1.58 10.90
CA THR A 18 -17.80 2.25 11.00
C THR A 18 -18.54 2.13 9.67
N GLN A 19 -19.87 2.31 9.68
CA GLN A 19 -20.66 2.32 8.45
C GLN A 19 -20.17 3.42 7.49
N GLU A 20 -19.89 4.62 8.02
CA GLU A 20 -19.33 5.75 7.25
C GLU A 20 -18.02 5.39 6.52
N GLN A 21 -17.14 4.61 7.15
CA GLN A 21 -15.89 4.17 6.52
C GLN A 21 -16.13 3.19 5.37
N ILE A 22 -17.12 2.31 5.52
CA ILE A 22 -17.51 1.34 4.48
C ILE A 22 -18.14 2.09 3.30
N ASP A 23 -19.04 3.03 3.57
CA ASP A 23 -19.73 3.81 2.55
C ASP A 23 -18.74 4.70 1.76
N LEU A 24 -17.80 5.34 2.45
CA LEU A 24 -16.73 6.11 1.81
C LEU A 24 -15.86 5.23 0.89
N GLU A 25 -15.49 4.02 1.35
CA GLU A 25 -14.72 3.09 0.53
C GLU A 25 -15.51 2.65 -0.72
N SER A 26 -16.81 2.40 -0.60
CA SER A 26 -17.68 2.07 -1.73
C SER A 26 -17.74 3.21 -2.75
N ALA A 27 -18.02 4.43 -2.29
CA ALA A 27 -18.10 5.61 -3.14
C ALA A 27 -16.78 5.87 -3.88
N CYS A 28 -15.64 5.71 -3.22
CA CYS A 28 -14.32 5.83 -3.85
C CYS A 28 -14.09 4.75 -4.92
N LYS A 29 -14.50 3.49 -4.65
CA LYS A 29 -14.38 2.40 -5.62
C LYS A 29 -15.23 2.66 -6.86
N GLU A 30 -16.46 3.15 -6.68
CA GLU A 30 -17.37 3.51 -7.78
C GLU A 30 -16.81 4.61 -8.67
N LEU A 31 -16.02 5.54 -8.13
CA LEU A 31 -15.36 6.60 -8.91
C LEU A 31 -14.12 6.15 -9.68
N THR A 32 -13.63 4.92 -9.47
CA THR A 32 -12.39 4.42 -10.09
C THR A 32 -12.39 4.54 -11.61
N PRO A 33 -13.46 4.20 -12.36
CA PRO A 33 -13.49 4.36 -13.82
C PRO A 33 -13.30 5.82 -14.23
N LYS A 34 -14.03 6.75 -13.60
CA LYS A 34 -13.92 8.18 -13.87
C LYS A 34 -12.54 8.74 -13.52
N ALA A 35 -11.93 8.24 -12.44
CA ALA A 35 -10.57 8.61 -12.07
C ALA A 35 -9.55 8.15 -13.13
N LEU A 36 -9.74 6.96 -13.72
CA LEU A 36 -8.91 6.49 -14.83
C LEU A 36 -9.02 7.40 -16.05
N ASP A 37 -10.22 7.83 -16.42
CA ASP A 37 -10.43 8.76 -17.54
C ASP A 37 -9.69 10.10 -17.34
N VAL A 38 -9.72 10.61 -16.10
CA VAL A 38 -8.96 11.82 -15.72
C VAL A 38 -7.46 11.59 -15.87
N ILE A 39 -6.94 10.44 -15.43
CA ILE A 39 -5.52 10.11 -15.56
C ILE A 39 -5.11 10.01 -17.04
N VAL A 40 -5.94 9.38 -17.88
CA VAL A 40 -5.72 9.31 -19.34
C VAL A 40 -5.69 10.72 -19.94
N THR A 41 -6.64 11.58 -19.58
CA THR A 41 -6.66 12.98 -20.02
C THR A 41 -5.38 13.71 -19.62
N ILE A 42 -4.93 13.56 -18.37
CA ILE A 42 -3.68 14.20 -17.90
C ILE A 42 -2.48 13.67 -18.67
N MET A 43 -2.42 12.38 -18.98
CA MET A 43 -1.34 11.77 -19.77
C MET A 43 -1.28 12.36 -21.19
N GLU A 44 -2.43 12.50 -21.84
CA GLU A 44 -2.53 12.95 -23.22
C GLU A 44 -2.32 14.46 -23.38
N SER A 45 -2.97 15.26 -22.54
CA SER A 45 -3.11 16.71 -22.74
C SER A 45 -2.73 17.58 -21.52
N GLY A 46 -2.06 17.02 -20.51
CA GLY A 46 -1.66 17.80 -19.33
C GLY A 46 -0.70 18.95 -19.65
N ASP A 47 -0.80 20.05 -18.91
CA ASP A 47 -0.09 21.32 -19.18
C ASP A 47 1.44 21.24 -19.18
N ASN A 48 2.01 20.20 -18.55
CA ASN A 48 3.46 20.00 -18.51
C ASN A 48 3.84 18.53 -18.59
N GLU A 49 5.06 18.28 -19.05
CA GLU A 49 5.62 16.95 -19.24
C GLU A 49 5.69 16.14 -17.94
N ARG A 50 5.92 16.80 -16.79
CA ARG A 50 5.98 16.14 -15.49
C ARG A 50 4.64 15.50 -15.11
N ASN A 51 3.53 16.20 -15.32
CA ASN A 51 2.18 15.69 -15.05
C ASN A 51 1.84 14.54 -16.00
N ARG A 52 2.17 14.70 -17.29
CA ARG A 52 1.96 13.65 -18.30
C ARG A 52 2.76 12.40 -17.99
N PHE A 53 4.03 12.55 -17.63
CA PHE A 53 4.91 11.47 -17.19
C PHE A 53 4.37 10.77 -15.95
N ALA A 54 3.94 11.52 -14.93
CA ALA A 54 3.38 10.95 -13.71
C ALA A 54 2.11 10.14 -13.98
N ALA A 55 1.22 10.62 -14.86
CA ALA A 55 0.02 9.90 -15.27
C ALA A 55 0.35 8.63 -16.07
N ALA A 56 1.28 8.71 -17.03
CA ALA A 56 1.76 7.56 -17.78
C ALA A 56 2.37 6.50 -16.87
N GLN A 57 3.26 6.91 -15.96
CA GLN A 57 3.89 6.03 -14.98
C GLN A 57 2.82 5.37 -14.08
N TYR A 58 1.81 6.13 -13.63
CA TYR A 58 0.75 5.58 -12.79
C TYR A 58 -0.04 4.47 -13.51
N ILE A 59 -0.35 4.63 -14.80
CA ILE A 59 -1.03 3.61 -15.61
C ILE A 59 -0.15 2.37 -15.75
N VAL A 60 1.13 2.54 -16.08
CA VAL A 60 2.09 1.43 -16.24
C VAL A 60 2.27 0.66 -14.93
N ASP A 61 2.51 1.36 -13.82
CA ASP A 61 2.68 0.78 -12.49
C ASP A 61 1.43 0.00 -12.05
N ARG A 62 0.22 0.41 -12.48
CA ARG A 62 -1.03 -0.28 -12.16
C ARG A 62 -1.24 -1.57 -12.97
N GLY A 63 -0.77 -1.60 -14.21
CA GLY A 63 -0.87 -2.75 -15.10
C GLY A 63 0.21 -3.81 -14.89
N TRP A 64 1.44 -3.36 -14.62
CA TRP A 64 2.62 -4.23 -14.52
C TRP A 64 3.16 -4.37 -13.10
N GLY A 65 2.67 -3.56 -12.16
CA GLY A 65 3.23 -3.45 -10.82
C GLY A 65 4.47 -2.54 -10.78
N LYS A 66 4.81 -2.08 -9.59
CA LYS A 66 6.08 -1.38 -9.35
C LYS A 66 7.25 -2.37 -9.34
N PRO A 67 8.47 -1.94 -9.67
CA PRO A 67 9.68 -2.74 -9.47
C PRO A 67 9.75 -3.27 -8.03
N LYS A 68 10.23 -4.50 -7.86
CA LYS A 68 10.44 -5.09 -6.54
C LYS A 68 11.41 -4.21 -5.75
N GLN A 69 10.99 -3.78 -4.56
CA GLN A 69 11.86 -3.08 -3.63
C GLN A 69 12.90 -4.07 -3.10
N SER A 70 14.19 -3.78 -3.33
CA SER A 70 15.29 -4.47 -2.66
C SER A 70 15.32 -4.04 -1.19
N LEU A 71 15.43 -5.01 -0.29
CA LEU A 71 15.49 -4.76 1.13
C LEU A 71 16.80 -5.32 1.65
N GLU A 72 17.67 -4.44 2.15
CA GLU A 72 18.86 -4.81 2.89
C GLU A 72 18.54 -4.72 4.38
N HIS A 73 18.95 -5.73 5.14
CA HIS A 73 18.73 -5.79 6.57
C HIS A 73 20.05 -5.99 7.28
N SER A 74 20.29 -5.14 8.28
CA SER A 74 21.39 -5.28 9.22
C SER A 74 20.83 -5.30 10.64
N GLY A 75 21.59 -5.92 11.55
CA GLY A 75 21.42 -5.74 12.98
C GLY A 75 21.76 -4.31 13.40
N LYS A 76 21.62 -4.07 14.71
CA LYS A 76 21.98 -2.79 15.33
C LYS A 76 23.44 -2.46 14.98
N ASP A 77 23.70 -1.22 14.61
CA ASP A 77 25.05 -0.72 14.28
C ASP A 77 25.76 -1.46 13.12
N GLY A 78 25.00 -2.10 12.22
CA GLY A 78 25.55 -2.82 11.07
C GLY A 78 25.94 -4.27 11.35
N GLU A 79 25.69 -4.76 12.57
CA GLU A 79 25.99 -6.13 12.96
C GLU A 79 25.17 -7.17 12.16
N PRO A 80 25.61 -8.44 12.12
CA PRO A 80 24.84 -9.51 11.50
C PRO A 80 23.42 -9.61 12.06
N LEU A 81 22.47 -9.88 11.17
CA LEU A 81 21.07 -10.04 11.57
C LEU A 81 20.85 -11.45 12.14
N HIS A 82 20.48 -11.52 13.42
CA HIS A 82 20.08 -12.77 14.07
C HIS A 82 18.57 -12.98 13.87
N VAL A 83 18.20 -13.97 13.04
CA VAL A 83 16.80 -14.39 12.84
C VAL A 83 16.50 -15.58 13.75
N GLU A 84 15.54 -15.42 14.66
CA GLU A 84 14.94 -16.54 15.39
C GLU A 84 13.58 -16.88 14.75
N VAL A 85 13.45 -18.07 14.18
CA VAL A 85 12.21 -18.54 13.56
C VAL A 85 11.45 -19.39 14.56
N ILE A 86 10.30 -18.90 15.01
CA ILE A 86 9.41 -19.61 15.93
C ILE A 86 8.22 -20.15 15.12
N PHE A 87 8.10 -21.47 15.04
CA PHE A 87 6.91 -22.13 14.49
C PHE A 87 5.80 -22.14 15.54
N ILE A 88 4.59 -21.73 15.14
CA ILE A 88 3.38 -21.65 15.98
C ILE A 88 2.49 -22.86 15.68
#